data_AF-A0A6I9NYK0-F1
#
_entry.id   AF-A0A6I9NYK0-F1
#
_cell.length_a   1.000
_cell.length_b   1.000
_cell.length_c   1.000
_cell.angle_alpha   90.00
_cell.angle_beta   90.00
_cell.angle_gamma   90.00
#
_symmetry.space_group_name_H-M   'P 1'
#
loop_
_entity.id
_entity.type
_entity.pdbx_description
1 polymer ?
#
loop_
_entity_poly.entity_id
_entity_poly.type
_entity_poly.pdbx_seq_one_letter_code
_entity_poly.pdbx_strand_id
1 'polypeptide(L)'
;MANASELLNFIKQDRDLSRITLDAQDILAHLVQMAFKYLVHCLQADLNNYMPAFLDDPEEQNPQRPKIEDVLHTLTGAMSLLRRCRVNAALTIQLFSQLFHFINMWLFNKLVTDTDSGLCCHYWGAILRQQLSHIEAWAEKQGLELAADCHLSRIVQ
;
A
#
# COMPACT_ATOMS: atom_id res chain seq x y z
N MET A 1 15.35 2.29 -7.92
CA MET A 1 15.01 2.76 -6.55
C MET A 1 15.95 2.18 -5.52
N ALA A 2 15.92 0.86 -5.23
CA ALA A 2 16.73 0.25 -4.16
C ALA A 2 18.24 0.59 -4.25
N ASN A 3 18.88 0.31 -5.39
CA ASN A 3 20.30 0.58 -5.60
C ASN A 3 20.64 2.07 -5.44
N ALA A 4 19.75 2.96 -5.91
CA ALA A 4 19.94 4.40 -5.80
C ALA A 4 19.79 4.89 -4.35
N SER A 5 18.83 4.34 -3.60
CA SER A 5 18.66 4.67 -2.17
C SER A 5 19.80 4.14 -1.31
N GLU A 6 20.35 2.97 -1.65
CA GLU A 6 21.50 2.39 -0.94
C GLU A 6 22.79 3.16 -1.26
N LEU A 7 23.03 3.50 -2.54
CA LEU A 7 24.17 4.34 -2.94
C LEU A 7 24.11 5.72 -2.28
N LEU A 8 22.93 6.34 -2.24
CA LEU A 8 22.75 7.62 -1.55
C LEU A 8 23.06 7.52 -0.06
N ASN A 9 22.60 6.46 0.60
CA ASN A 9 22.87 6.21 2.01
C ASN A 9 24.38 5.99 2.24
N PHE A 10 25.04 5.22 1.38
CA PHE A 10 26.49 5.01 1.43
C PHE A 10 27.26 6.33 1.31
N ILE A 11 26.94 7.15 0.30
CA ILE A 11 27.59 8.45 0.08
C ILE A 11 27.37 9.40 1.27
N LYS A 12 26.17 9.38 1.87
CA LYS A 12 25.85 10.21 3.04
C LYS A 12 26.58 9.78 4.31
N GLN A 13 26.89 8.50 4.47
CA GLN A 13 27.59 7.97 5.63
C GLN A 13 29.11 8.15 5.53
N ASP A 14 29.65 8.28 4.32
CA ASP A 14 31.08 8.50 4.10
C ASP A 14 31.46 9.98 4.35
N ARG A 15 32.39 10.20 5.29
CA ARG A 15 32.75 11.54 5.77
C ARG A 15 33.41 12.42 4.70
N ASP A 16 34.15 11.81 3.79
CA ASP A 16 34.94 12.51 2.79
C ASP A 16 34.11 12.75 1.53
N LEU A 17 33.42 11.70 1.06
CA LEU A 17 32.54 11.77 -0.11
C LEU A 17 31.31 12.64 0.15
N SER A 18 30.72 12.59 1.35
CA SER A 18 29.50 13.33 1.66
C SER A 18 29.64 14.84 1.42
N ARG A 19 30.81 15.40 1.73
CA ARG A 19 31.03 16.86 1.62
C ARG A 19 31.26 17.33 0.19
N ILE A 20 31.84 16.49 -0.65
CA ILE A 20 32.22 16.86 -2.03
C ILE A 20 31.17 16.48 -3.07
N THR A 21 30.17 15.68 -2.70
CA THR A 21 29.14 15.15 -3.62
C THR A 21 27.73 15.69 -3.36
N LEU A 22 27.60 16.86 -2.71
CA LEU A 22 26.29 17.40 -2.30
C LEU A 22 25.29 17.49 -3.46
N ASP A 23 25.69 18.07 -4.60
CA ASP A 23 24.82 18.19 -5.78
C ASP A 23 24.38 16.82 -6.32
N ALA A 24 25.31 15.86 -6.34
CA ALA A 24 25.02 14.50 -6.80
C ALA A 24 24.09 13.76 -5.82
N GLN A 25 24.23 13.99 -4.51
CA GLN A 25 23.33 13.45 -3.49
C GLN A 25 21.91 14.02 -3.63
N ASP A 26 21.77 15.30 -3.93
CA ASP A 26 20.46 15.93 -4.13
C ASP A 26 19.77 15.40 -5.39
N ILE A 27 20.50 15.28 -6.50
CA ILE A 27 19.99 14.66 -7.72
C ILE A 27 19.59 13.20 -7.45
N LEU A 28 20.43 12.43 -6.77
CA LEU A 28 20.16 11.03 -6.47
C LEU A 28 18.96 10.87 -5.52
N ALA A 29 18.82 11.76 -4.52
CA ALA A 29 17.66 11.80 -3.64
C ALA A 29 16.37 12.09 -4.43
N HIS A 30 16.41 13.05 -5.35
CA HIS A 30 15.28 13.37 -6.22
C HIS A 30 14.88 12.16 -7.09
N LEU A 31 15.85 11.47 -7.69
CA LEU A 31 15.58 10.27 -8.49
C LEU A 31 14.99 9.13 -7.67
N VAL A 32 15.48 8.91 -6.44
CA VAL A 32 14.91 7.92 -5.51
C VAL A 32 13.45 8.27 -5.21
N GLN A 33 13.17 9.54 -4.91
CA GLN A 33 11.81 10.01 -4.62
C GLN A 33 10.88 9.87 -5.84
N MET A 34 11.34 10.21 -7.04
CA MET A 34 10.55 10.03 -8.26
C MET A 34 10.26 8.55 -8.51
N ALA A 35 11.28 7.69 -8.43
CA ALA A 35 11.09 6.26 -8.61
C ALA A 35 10.11 5.68 -7.57
N PHE A 36 10.20 6.15 -6.32
CA PHE A 36 9.27 5.78 -5.26
C PHE A 36 7.83 6.18 -5.60
N LYS A 37 7.62 7.44 -6.01
CA LYS A 37 6.31 7.96 -6.42
C LYS A 37 5.72 7.14 -7.57
N TYR A 38 6.51 6.80 -8.59
CA TYR A 38 6.03 5.98 -9.71
C TYR A 38 5.67 4.56 -9.27
N LEU A 39 6.48 3.94 -8.41
CA LEU A 39 6.16 2.60 -7.90
C LEU A 39 4.84 2.61 -7.12
N VAL A 40 4.64 3.58 -6.23
CA VAL A 40 3.37 3.71 -5.50
C VAL A 40 2.21 3.89 -6.48
N HIS A 41 2.35 4.78 -7.46
CA HIS A 41 1.30 5.02 -8.45
C HIS A 41 0.95 3.75 -9.24
N CYS A 42 1.95 2.97 -9.68
CA CYS A 42 1.70 1.70 -10.35
C CYS A 42 0.94 0.71 -9.46
N LEU A 43 1.38 0.54 -8.20
CA LEU A 43 0.72 -0.37 -7.27
C LEU A 43 -0.70 0.08 -6.90
N GLN A 44 -0.94 1.38 -6.77
CA GLN A 44 -2.28 1.93 -6.55
C GLN A 44 -3.18 1.71 -7.77
N ALA A 45 -2.66 1.90 -8.98
CA ALA A 45 -3.39 1.64 -10.22
C ALA A 45 -3.76 0.15 -10.35
N ASP A 46 -2.83 -0.75 -10.03
CA ASP A 46 -3.07 -2.19 -10.01
C ASP A 46 -4.13 -2.56 -8.96
N LEU A 47 -3.99 -2.07 -7.72
CA LEU A 47 -4.95 -2.28 -6.64
C LEU A 47 -6.35 -1.77 -6.99
N ASN A 48 -6.45 -0.62 -7.68
CA ASN A 48 -7.74 -0.04 -8.05
C ASN A 48 -8.63 -0.99 -8.86
N ASN A 49 -8.04 -1.90 -9.65
CA ASN A 49 -8.79 -2.90 -10.41
C ASN A 49 -9.44 -3.97 -9.52
N TYR A 50 -8.91 -4.18 -8.32
CA TYR A 50 -9.37 -5.19 -7.37
C TYR A 50 -10.12 -4.61 -6.18
N MET A 51 -10.11 -3.27 -6.00
CA MET A 51 -10.85 -2.58 -4.95
C MET A 51 -12.38 -2.88 -4.90
N PRO A 52 -13.07 -3.14 -6.02
CA PRO A 52 -14.48 -3.56 -5.96
C PRO A 52 -14.73 -4.82 -5.13
N ALA A 53 -13.73 -5.70 -4.97
CA ALA A 53 -13.84 -6.94 -4.19
C ALA A 53 -14.22 -6.74 -2.72
N PHE A 54 -14.01 -5.54 -2.16
CA PHE A 54 -14.42 -5.21 -0.79
C PHE A 54 -15.92 -5.01 -0.63
N LEU A 55 -16.61 -4.71 -1.74
CA LEU A 55 -18.03 -4.33 -1.80
C LEU A 55 -18.82 -5.30 -2.69
N ASP A 56 -18.23 -6.44 -3.03
CA ASP A 56 -18.89 -7.54 -3.72
C ASP A 56 -19.50 -8.50 -2.70
N ASP A 57 -20.68 -9.05 -3.01
CA ASP A 57 -21.37 -9.98 -2.14
C ASP A 57 -20.63 -11.33 -2.14
N PRO A 58 -20.15 -11.83 -0.99
CA PRO A 58 -19.44 -13.10 -0.93
C PRO A 58 -20.31 -14.32 -1.28
N GLU A 59 -21.64 -14.19 -1.22
CA GLU A 59 -22.59 -15.23 -1.62
C GLU A 59 -22.76 -15.31 -3.14
N GLU A 60 -22.51 -14.21 -3.87
CA GLU A 60 -22.52 -14.20 -5.33
C GLU A 60 -21.25 -14.87 -5.89
N GLN A 61 -21.34 -16.17 -6.14
CA GLN A 61 -20.25 -16.94 -6.77
C GLN A 61 -20.11 -16.60 -8.26
N ASN A 62 -19.53 -15.44 -8.56
CA ASN A 62 -19.11 -15.11 -9.91
C ASN A 62 -17.59 -15.28 -10.05
N PRO A 63 -17.10 -16.29 -10.80
CA PRO A 63 -15.68 -16.54 -10.96
C PRO A 63 -14.93 -15.44 -11.72
N GLN A 64 -15.64 -14.51 -12.38
CA GLN A 64 -15.04 -13.39 -13.11
C GLN A 64 -14.85 -12.12 -12.26
N ARG A 65 -15.40 -12.08 -11.04
CA ARG A 65 -15.27 -10.90 -10.17
C ARG A 65 -13.99 -10.95 -9.34
N PRO A 66 -13.34 -9.80 -9.11
CA PRO A 66 -12.15 -9.72 -8.28
C PRO A 66 -12.49 -10.13 -6.84
N LYS A 67 -11.56 -10.82 -6.19
CA LYS A 67 -11.69 -11.26 -4.79
C LYS A 67 -10.70 -10.52 -3.91
N ILE A 68 -10.95 -10.54 -2.59
CA ILE A 68 -10.00 -9.99 -1.61
C ILE A 68 -8.62 -10.65 -1.73
N GLU A 69 -8.57 -11.90 -2.19
CA GLU A 69 -7.34 -12.63 -2.49
C GLU A 69 -6.49 -11.95 -3.56
N ASP A 70 -7.09 -11.28 -4.55
CA ASP A 70 -6.36 -10.56 -5.60
C ASP A 70 -5.71 -9.28 -5.05
N VAL A 71 -6.38 -8.60 -4.11
CA VAL A 71 -5.81 -7.47 -3.36
C VAL A 71 -4.62 -7.96 -2.53
N LEU A 72 -4.79 -9.05 -1.78
CA LEU A 72 -3.71 -9.66 -0.98
C LEU A 72 -2.54 -10.16 -1.84
N HIS A 73 -2.83 -10.71 -3.02
CA HIS A 73 -1.83 -11.14 -3.98
C HIS A 73 -0.99 -9.95 -4.46
N THR A 74 -1.63 -8.83 -4.77
CA THR A 74 -0.94 -7.59 -5.17
C THR A 74 -0.03 -7.07 -4.04
N LEU A 75 -0.53 -7.01 -2.80
CA LEU A 75 0.26 -6.59 -1.63
C LEU A 75 1.44 -7.55 -1.36
N THR A 76 1.20 -8.86 -1.49
CA THR A 76 2.23 -9.90 -1.31
C THR A 76 3.30 -9.83 -2.40
N GLY A 77 2.89 -9.60 -3.65
CA GLY A 77 3.79 -9.38 -4.78
C GLY A 77 4.69 -8.16 -4.55
N ALA A 78 4.11 -7.03 -4.13
CA ALA A 78 4.86 -5.84 -3.76
C ALA A 78 5.87 -6.11 -2.64
N MET A 79 5.45 -6.77 -1.55
CA MET A 79 6.33 -7.10 -0.42
C MET A 79 7.49 -8.01 -0.84
N SER A 80 7.19 -9.02 -1.67
CA SER A 80 8.19 -9.96 -2.19
C SER A 80 9.23 -9.24 -3.05
N LEU A 81 8.81 -8.30 -3.90
CA LEU A 81 9.70 -7.48 -4.71
C LEU A 81 10.58 -6.58 -3.83
N LEU A 82 10.01 -5.92 -2.83
CA LEU A 82 10.77 -5.04 -1.92
C LEU A 82 11.82 -5.82 -1.12
N ARG A 83 11.47 -7.01 -0.61
CA ARG A 83 12.42 -7.91 0.07
C ARG A 83 13.52 -8.41 -0.87
N ARG A 84 13.17 -8.83 -2.09
CA ARG A 84 14.14 -9.30 -3.09
C ARG A 84 15.12 -8.20 -3.48
N CYS A 85 14.63 -6.97 -3.61
CA CYS A 85 15.43 -5.79 -3.90
C CYS A 85 16.12 -5.21 -2.66
N ARG A 86 15.97 -5.83 -1.48
CA ARG A 86 16.54 -5.37 -0.19
C ARG A 86 16.27 -3.89 0.10
N VAL A 87 15.07 -3.43 -0.24
CA VAL A 87 14.66 -2.05 0.00
C VAL A 87 14.68 -1.78 1.51
N ASN A 88 15.16 -0.59 1.90
CA ASN A 88 15.19 -0.16 3.30
C ASN A 88 13.80 -0.35 3.96
N ALA A 89 13.78 -0.88 5.18
CA ALA A 89 12.57 -1.10 5.95
C ALA A 89 11.73 0.19 6.09
N ALA A 90 12.35 1.35 6.26
CA ALA A 90 11.65 2.63 6.33
C ALA A 90 10.90 2.97 5.03
N LEU A 91 11.52 2.73 3.87
CA LEU A 91 10.87 2.94 2.56
C LEU A 91 9.76 1.90 2.33
N THR A 92 9.95 0.67 2.80
CA THR A 92 8.92 -0.37 2.74
C THR A 92 7.70 0.02 3.56
N ILE A 93 7.89 0.46 4.80
CA ILE A 93 6.81 0.95 5.67
C ILE A 93 6.10 2.14 5.03
N GLN A 94 6.85 3.14 4.53
CA GLN A 94 6.25 4.30 3.85
C GLN A 94 5.41 3.90 2.64
N LEU A 95 5.87 2.93 1.84
CA LEU A 95 5.13 2.46 0.67
C LEU A 95 3.81 1.82 1.11
N PHE A 96 3.84 0.90 2.06
CA PHE A 96 2.63 0.23 2.54
C PHE A 96 1.68 1.18 3.27
N SER A 97 2.18 2.17 4.01
CA SER A 97 1.36 3.25 4.56
C SER A 97 0.56 3.98 3.47
N GLN A 98 1.18 4.29 2.32
CA GLN A 98 0.48 4.92 1.19
C GLN A 98 -0.54 3.98 0.54
N LEU A 99 -0.28 2.68 0.49
CA LEU A 99 -1.24 1.70 -0.02
C LEU A 99 -2.43 1.52 0.92
N PHE A 100 -2.21 1.39 2.23
CA PHE A 100 -3.29 1.28 3.21
C PHE A 100 -4.13 2.56 3.26
N HIS A 101 -3.49 3.73 3.17
CA HIS A 101 -4.20 4.99 3.07
C HIS A 101 -5.04 5.07 1.79
N PHE A 102 -4.53 4.59 0.66
CA PHE A 102 -5.28 4.51 -0.59
C PHE A 102 -6.51 3.60 -0.47
N ILE A 103 -6.35 2.39 0.08
CA ILE A 103 -7.46 1.46 0.35
C ILE A 103 -8.53 2.16 1.19
N ASN A 104 -8.11 2.81 2.28
CA ASN A 104 -9.00 3.56 3.15
C ASN A 104 -9.72 4.70 2.40
N MET A 105 -9.01 5.54 1.65
CA MET A 105 -9.64 6.64 0.92
C MET A 105 -10.59 6.16 -0.18
N TRP A 106 -10.24 5.09 -0.90
CA TRP A 106 -11.08 4.53 -1.95
C TRP A 106 -12.40 4.03 -1.37
N LEU A 107 -12.34 3.23 -0.30
CA LEU A 107 -13.52 2.68 0.36
C LEU A 107 -14.40 3.78 0.97
N PHE A 108 -13.79 4.75 1.65
CA PHE A 108 -14.52 5.86 2.26
C PHE A 108 -15.24 6.68 1.20
N ASN A 109 -14.52 7.05 0.14
CA ASN A 109 -15.11 7.80 -0.97
C ASN A 109 -16.26 7.00 -1.59
N LYS A 110 -16.11 5.69 -1.79
CA LYS A 110 -17.16 4.85 -2.37
C LYS A 110 -18.40 4.77 -1.47
N LEU A 111 -18.22 4.60 -0.16
CA LEU A 111 -19.33 4.58 0.81
C LEU A 111 -20.06 5.93 0.89
N VAL A 112 -19.33 7.05 0.85
CA VAL A 112 -19.91 8.40 0.95
C VAL A 112 -20.58 8.84 -0.36
N THR A 113 -20.04 8.46 -1.51
CA THR A 113 -20.56 8.91 -2.81
C THR A 113 -21.70 8.05 -3.34
N ASP A 114 -21.79 6.78 -2.94
CA ASP A 114 -22.77 5.83 -3.43
C ASP A 114 -23.98 5.70 -2.49
N THR A 115 -24.65 6.82 -2.21
CA THR A 115 -25.74 6.88 -1.21
C THR A 115 -26.96 6.02 -1.58
N ASP A 116 -27.16 5.72 -2.85
CA ASP A 116 -28.30 4.94 -3.36
C ASP A 116 -28.03 3.43 -3.46
N SER A 117 -26.79 2.99 -3.20
CA SER A 117 -26.38 1.58 -3.29
C SER A 117 -26.81 0.69 -2.14
N GLY A 118 -27.29 1.27 -1.03
CA GLY A 118 -27.63 0.52 0.19
C GLY A 118 -26.44 -0.08 0.94
N LEU A 119 -25.20 0.32 0.60
CA LEU A 119 -23.97 -0.13 1.25
C LEU A 119 -23.86 0.31 2.73
N CYS A 120 -24.56 1.37 3.14
CA CYS A 120 -24.59 1.86 4.52
C CYS A 120 -25.59 1.07 5.39
N CYS A 121 -25.50 -0.26 5.37
CA CYS A 121 -26.31 -1.14 6.21
C CYS A 121 -25.43 -2.08 7.04
N HIS A 122 -26.00 -2.68 8.08
CA HIS A 122 -25.26 -3.55 8.99
C HIS A 122 -24.61 -4.75 8.27
N TYR A 123 -25.28 -5.30 7.25
CA TYR A 123 -24.75 -6.41 6.46
C TYR A 123 -23.44 -6.03 5.75
N TRP A 124 -23.47 -4.98 4.95
CA TRP A 124 -22.29 -4.50 4.22
C TRP A 124 -21.18 -3.99 5.16
N GLY A 125 -21.54 -3.39 6.30
CA GLY A 125 -20.57 -3.06 7.34
C GLY A 125 -19.84 -4.29 7.89
N ALA A 126 -20.55 -5.41 8.10
CA ALA A 126 -19.95 -6.66 8.55
C ALA A 126 -19.06 -7.28 7.46
N ILE A 127 -19.51 -7.30 6.20
CA ILE A 127 -18.71 -7.78 5.07
C ILE A 127 -17.42 -6.96 4.92
N LEU A 128 -17.53 -5.63 4.91
CA LEU A 128 -16.36 -4.75 4.77
C LEU A 128 -15.36 -4.96 5.90
N ARG A 129 -15.84 -5.06 7.15
CA ARG A 129 -14.99 -5.35 8.31
C ARG A 129 -14.30 -6.70 8.19
N GLN A 130 -15.01 -7.72 7.71
CA GLN A 130 -14.42 -9.03 7.46
C GLN A 130 -13.34 -8.93 6.38
N GLN A 131 -13.57 -8.24 5.26
CA GLN A 131 -12.56 -8.08 4.21
C GLN A 131 -11.32 -7.32 4.70
N LEU A 132 -11.49 -6.24 5.46
CA LEU A 132 -10.37 -5.50 6.07
C LEU A 132 -9.57 -6.36 7.04
N SER A 133 -10.22 -7.24 7.82
CA SER A 133 -9.52 -8.14 8.74
C SER A 133 -8.52 -9.07 8.04
N HIS A 134 -8.76 -9.45 6.78
CA HIS A 134 -7.81 -10.23 6.00
C HIS A 134 -6.54 -9.45 5.67
N ILE A 135 -6.66 -8.14 5.42
CA ILE A 135 -5.52 -7.25 5.19
C ILE A 135 -4.77 -6.98 6.48
N GLU A 136 -5.47 -6.75 7.58
CA GLU A 136 -4.86 -6.58 8.91
C GLU A 136 -4.06 -7.83 9.30
N ALA A 137 -4.66 -9.02 9.18
CA ALA A 137 -3.99 -10.29 9.45
C ALA A 137 -2.80 -10.55 8.51
N TRP A 138 -2.88 -10.08 7.26
CA TRP A 138 -1.74 -10.13 6.34
C TRP A 138 -0.64 -9.16 6.78
N ALA A 139 -0.98 -7.92 7.16
CA ALA A 139 -0.04 -6.89 7.56
C ALA A 139 0.72 -7.30 8.84
N GLU A 140 0.02 -7.88 9.82
CA GLU A 140 0.62 -8.44 11.04
C GLU A 140 1.66 -9.51 10.71
N LYS A 141 1.35 -10.44 9.79
CA LYS A 141 2.32 -11.46 9.34
C LYS A 141 3.54 -10.86 8.63
N GLN A 142 3.44 -9.64 8.10
CA GLN A 142 4.54 -8.95 7.43
C GLN A 142 5.31 -7.97 8.33
N GLY A 143 4.86 -7.73 9.58
CA GLY A 143 5.43 -6.72 10.48
C GLY A 143 5.01 -5.28 10.13
N LEU A 144 3.80 -5.12 9.58
CA LEU A 144 3.23 -3.84 9.13
C LEU A 144 1.97 -3.43 9.91
N GLU A 145 1.68 -4.10 11.02
CA GLU A 145 0.48 -3.92 11.84
C GLU A 145 0.24 -2.46 12.24
N LEU A 146 1.28 -1.76 12.73
CA LEU A 146 1.15 -0.35 13.15
C LEU A 146 0.73 0.58 12.01
N ALA A 147 1.20 0.32 10.79
CA ALA A 147 0.84 1.11 9.61
C ALA A 147 -0.58 0.78 9.15
N ALA A 148 -0.97 -0.49 9.21
CA ALA A 148 -2.34 -0.92 8.90
C ALA A 148 -3.33 -0.31 9.90
N ASP A 149 -3.07 -0.42 11.21
CA ASP A 149 -3.90 0.16 12.27
C ASP A 149 -4.05 1.68 12.11
N CYS A 150 -2.96 2.40 11.82
CA CYS A 150 -3.01 3.85 11.67
C CYS A 150 -3.94 4.32 10.52
N HIS A 151 -3.98 3.55 9.42
CA HIS A 151 -4.66 3.98 8.19
C HIS A 151 -6.01 3.32 7.96
N LEU A 152 -6.21 2.06 8.36
CA LEU A 152 -7.44 1.30 8.13
C LEU A 152 -8.44 1.42 9.28
N SER A 153 -7.99 1.64 10.52
CA SER A 153 -8.89 1.80 11.67
C SER A 153 -9.93 2.92 11.50
N ARG A 154 -9.62 3.92 10.67
CA ARG A 154 -10.50 5.07 10.41
C ARG A 154 -11.76 4.74 9.62
N ILE A 155 -11.77 3.65 8.85
CA ILE A 155 -13.00 3.15 8.20
C ILE A 155 -13.77 2.19 9.08
N VAL A 156 -13.08 1.57 10.03
CA VAL A 156 -13.65 0.57 10.94
C VAL A 156 -14.40 1.23 12.11
N GLN A 157 -14.23 2.54 12.32
CA GLN A 157 -14.89 3.40 13.33
C GLN A 157 -16.14 4.08 12.78
#